data_AF-A0A0E3QSL8-F1
#
_entry.id   AF-A0A0E3QSL8-F1
#
_cell.length_a   1.000
_cell.length_b   1.000
_cell.length_c   1.000
_cell.angle_alpha   90.00
_cell.angle_beta   90.00
_cell.angle_gamma   90.00
#
_symmetry.space_group_name_H-M   'P 1'
#
loop_
_entity.id
_entity.type
_entity.pdbx_description
1 polymer ?
#
loop_
_entity_poly.entity_id
_entity_poly.type
_entity_poly.pdbx_seq_one_letter_code
_entity_poly.pdbx_strand_id
1 'polypeptide(L)'
;MIKINSQVKNYILVGISAGIIIGCLFAIKLYGRDIRVIIPLVIALLIFGHSVDNILKIFAIKDSTKAEKQLKIEMKDERNTLIREKAGSKTNEYMLYLNTVIVFILGFMGAEFWMLCLFGFLILAQGVLSIFLYNYYDNRY
;
A
#
# COMPACT_ATOMS: atom_id res chain seq x y z
N MET A 1 -3.47 4.40 32.07
CA MET A 1 -3.27 3.88 30.70
C MET A 1 -4.20 4.66 29.77
N ILE A 2 -3.69 5.65 29.03
CA ILE A 2 -4.51 6.52 28.17
C ILE A 2 -4.98 5.67 26.97
N LYS A 3 -6.29 5.42 26.86
CA LYS A 3 -6.89 4.76 25.69
C LYS A 3 -6.94 5.79 24.55
N ILE A 4 -5.86 5.85 23.76
CA ILE A 4 -5.83 6.67 22.56
C ILE A 4 -6.83 6.06 21.56
N ASN A 5 -7.74 6.88 21.02
CA ASN A 5 -8.64 6.49 19.94
C ASN A 5 -7.82 5.92 18.76
N SER A 6 -8.24 4.80 18.17
CA SER A 6 -7.52 4.14 17.07
C SER A 6 -7.25 5.08 15.89
N GLN A 7 -8.14 6.04 15.66
CA GLN A 7 -7.98 7.10 14.65
C GLN A 7 -6.82 8.04 14.98
N VAL A 8 -6.78 8.60 16.20
CA VAL A 8 -5.71 9.49 16.67
C VAL A 8 -4.36 8.77 16.63
N LYS A 9 -4.33 7.48 16.98
CA LYS A 9 -3.13 6.65 16.88
C LYS A 9 -2.59 6.59 15.44
N ASN A 10 -3.44 6.35 14.44
CA ASN A 10 -3.00 6.24 13.05
C ASN A 10 -2.46 7.57 12.50
N TYR A 11 -3.08 8.72 12.85
CA TYR A 11 -2.57 10.04 12.46
C TYR A 11 -1.20 10.33 13.07
N ILE A 12 -1.02 10.04 14.36
CA ILE A 12 0.28 10.17 15.04
C ILE A 12 1.32 9.28 14.36
N LEU A 13 0.94 8.04 14.00
CA LEU A 13 1.85 7.07 13.39
C LEU A 13 2.32 7.51 11.98
N VAL A 14 1.43 8.09 11.17
CA VAL A 14 1.77 8.73 9.89
C VAL A 14 2.76 9.88 10.11
N GLY A 15 2.49 10.78 11.07
CA GLY A 15 3.35 11.93 11.34
C GLY A 15 4.76 11.52 11.77
N ILE A 16 4.85 10.57 12.70
CA ILE A 16 6.14 10.06 13.20
C ILE A 16 6.92 9.36 12.08
N SER A 17 6.27 8.46 11.34
CA SER A 17 6.94 7.72 10.25
C SER A 17 7.38 8.65 9.11
N ALA A 18 6.58 9.66 8.74
CA ALA A 18 6.98 10.68 7.77
C ALA A 18 8.22 11.47 8.23
N GLY A 19 8.26 11.88 9.50
CA GLY A 19 9.41 12.57 10.08
C GLY A 19 10.68 11.72 10.03
N ILE A 20 10.59 10.43 10.36
CA ILE A 20 11.71 9.49 10.29
C ILE A 20 12.17 9.30 8.84
N ILE A 21 11.26 9.17 7.87
CA ILE A 21 11.60 9.06 6.44
C ILE A 21 12.40 10.27 5.99
N ILE A 22 11.92 11.48 6.28
CA ILE A 22 12.59 12.73 5.89
C ILE A 22 13.98 12.82 6.56
N GLY A 23 14.06 12.51 7.86
CA GLY A 23 15.33 12.50 8.60
C GLY A 23 16.35 11.51 8.02
N CYS A 24 15.90 10.31 7.63
CA CYS A 24 16.76 9.30 7.01
C CYS A 24 17.23 9.72 5.61
N LEU A 25 16.35 10.29 4.79
CA LEU A 25 16.72 10.81 3.47
C LEU A 25 17.73 11.95 3.58
N PHE A 26 17.56 12.84 4.56
CA PHE A 26 18.51 13.91 4.84
C PHE A 26 19.87 13.36 5.32
N ALA A 27 19.87 12.39 6.23
CA ALA A 27 21.08 11.74 6.70
C ALA A 27 21.83 10.99 5.58
N ILE A 28 21.12 10.30 4.67
CA ILE A 28 21.73 9.67 3.50
C ILE A 28 22.42 10.70 2.61
N LYS A 29 21.82 11.88 2.43
CA LYS A 29 22.41 12.95 1.64
C LYS A 29 23.68 13.54 2.27
N LEU A 30 23.76 13.61 3.61
CA LEU A 30 24.90 14.18 4.32
C LEU A 30 26.04 13.18 4.57
N TYR A 31 25.71 11.97 5.03
CA TYR A 31 26.66 10.98 5.53
C TYR A 31 26.83 9.79 4.59
N GLY A 32 26.07 9.73 3.49
CA GLY A 32 26.08 8.63 2.55
C GLY A 32 25.17 7.47 2.94
N ARG A 33 25.23 6.38 2.17
CA ARG A 33 24.38 5.20 2.35
C ARG A 33 24.95 4.27 3.43
N ASP A 34 24.56 4.48 4.69
CA ASP A 34 24.85 3.59 5.82
C ASP A 34 23.64 2.69 6.14
N ILE A 35 23.89 1.41 6.42
CA ILE A 35 22.88 0.43 6.81
C ILE A 35 22.09 0.86 8.06
N ARG A 36 22.74 1.59 8.97
CA ARG A 36 22.13 2.15 10.19
C ARG A 36 21.01 3.16 9.88
N VAL A 37 21.05 3.78 8.69
CA VAL A 37 20.01 4.72 8.21
C VAL A 37 19.00 4.02 7.31
N ILE A 38 19.44 3.02 6.53
CA ILE A 38 18.57 2.27 5.61
C ILE A 38 17.53 1.42 6.38
N ILE A 39 17.93 0.72 7.44
CA ILE A 39 17.02 -0.12 8.24
C ILE A 39 15.84 0.69 8.81
N PRO A 40 16.06 1.80 9.57
CA PRO A 40 14.94 2.58 10.09
C PRO A 40 14.11 3.23 8.99
N LEU A 41 14.71 3.58 7.84
CA LEU A 41 13.96 4.08 6.68
C LEU A 41 12.95 3.05 6.16
N VAL A 42 13.36 1.79 5.98
CA VAL A 42 12.48 0.71 5.49
C VAL A 42 11.35 0.44 6.49
N ILE A 43 11.66 0.39 7.78
CA ILE A 43 10.65 0.21 8.84
C ILE A 43 9.65 1.37 8.84
N ALA A 44 10.14 2.61 8.71
CA ALA A 44 9.30 3.79 8.67
C ALA A 44 8.37 3.80 7.44
N LEU A 45 8.87 3.42 6.26
CA LEU A 45 8.06 3.29 5.05
C LEU A 45 6.94 2.24 5.20
N LEU A 46 7.25 1.09 5.81
CA LEU A 46 6.25 0.06 6.08
C LEU A 46 5.15 0.55 7.02
N ILE A 47 5.54 1.18 8.14
CA ILE A 47 4.61 1.75 9.12
C ILE A 47 3.78 2.85 8.48
N PHE A 48 4.39 3.73 7.68
CA PHE A 48 3.71 4.82 6.99
C PHE A 48 2.61 4.28 6.07
N GLY A 49 2.96 3.34 5.18
CA GLY A 49 2.01 2.75 4.23
C GLY A 49 0.81 2.09 4.93
N HIS A 50 1.06 1.29 5.97
CA HIS A 50 -0.01 0.65 6.73
C HIS A 50 -0.89 1.65 7.48
N SER A 51 -0.31 2.75 7.97
CA SER A 51 -1.06 3.79 8.68
C SER A 51 -1.95 4.59 7.74
N VAL A 52 -1.47 4.88 6.53
CA VAL A 52 -2.25 5.58 5.49
C VAL A 52 -3.43 4.74 5.02
N ASP A 53 -3.25 3.43 4.80
CA ASP A 53 -4.36 2.51 4.44
C ASP A 53 -5.47 2.54 5.49
N ASN A 54 -5.12 2.49 6.78
CA ASN A 54 -6.11 2.59 7.85
C ASN A 54 -6.86 3.92 7.86
N ILE A 55 -6.19 5.03 7.56
CA ILE A 55 -6.83 6.36 7.49
C ILE A 55 -7.78 6.45 6.29
N LEU A 56 -7.38 5.94 5.13
CA LEU A 56 -8.23 5.90 3.93
C LEU A 56 -9.50 5.09 4.17
N LYS A 57 -9.39 3.95 4.86
CA LYS A 57 -10.57 3.15 5.28
C LYS A 57 -11.52 3.93 6.17
N ILE A 58 -11.01 4.77 7.07
CA ILE A 58 -11.83 5.62 7.93
C ILE A 58 -12.54 6.69 7.10
N PHE A 59 -11.87 7.35 6.15
CA PHE A 59 -12.52 8.33 5.27
C PHE A 59 -13.62 7.73 4.40
N ALA A 60 -13.47 6.46 3.99
CA ALA A 60 -14.51 5.74 3.26
C ALA A 60 -15.73 5.39 4.15
N ILE A 61 -15.56 5.27 5.46
CA ILE A 61 -16.60 4.90 6.42
C ILE A 61 -17.12 6.17 7.10
N LYS A 62 -18.24 6.72 6.59
CA LYS A 62 -18.88 7.93 7.15
C LYS A 62 -19.20 7.72 8.64
N ASP A 63 -18.73 8.62 9.50
CA ASP A 63 -18.74 8.43 10.96
C ASP A 63 -20.16 8.61 11.55
N SER A 64 -20.93 7.52 11.67
CA SER A 64 -22.13 7.45 12.51
C SER A 64 -22.51 6.00 12.83
N THR A 65 -23.10 5.76 14.01
CA THR A 65 -23.63 4.44 14.41
C THR A 65 -24.71 3.89 13.46
N LYS A 66 -25.39 4.77 12.70
CA LYS A 66 -26.25 4.37 11.57
C LYS A 66 -25.44 3.91 10.37
N ALA A 67 -24.37 4.64 10.02
CA ALA A 67 -23.49 4.29 8.92
C ALA A 67 -22.77 2.96 9.15
N GLU A 68 -22.39 2.59 10.37
CA GLU A 68 -21.77 1.29 10.62
C GLU A 68 -22.73 0.10 10.37
N LYS A 69 -24.00 0.24 10.80
CA LYS A 69 -25.04 -0.76 10.52
C LYS A 69 -25.37 -0.82 9.03
N GLN A 70 -25.45 0.33 8.38
CA GLN A 70 -25.71 0.44 6.95
C GLN A 70 -24.55 -0.10 6.11
N LEU A 71 -23.31 0.14 6.51
CA LEU A 71 -22.11 -0.46 5.92
C LEU A 71 -22.11 -1.97 6.04
N LYS A 72 -22.53 -2.56 7.16
CA LYS A 72 -22.63 -4.02 7.28
C LYS A 72 -23.66 -4.61 6.32
N ILE A 73 -24.74 -3.89 6.04
CA ILE A 73 -25.76 -4.28 5.06
C ILE A 73 -25.19 -4.11 3.65
N GLU A 74 -24.60 -2.96 3.34
CA GLU A 74 -23.98 -2.66 2.05
C GLU A 74 -22.80 -3.60 1.73
N MET A 75 -22.02 -4.01 2.73
CA MET A 75 -20.92 -4.95 2.55
C MET A 75 -21.37 -6.38 2.23
N LYS A 76 -22.61 -6.73 2.62
CA LYS A 76 -23.24 -8.02 2.38
C LYS A 76 -24.18 -8.01 1.16
N ASP A 77 -24.38 -6.85 0.55
CA ASP A 77 -25.13 -6.72 -0.70
C ASP A 77 -24.31 -7.30 -1.86
N GLU A 78 -24.92 -8.19 -2.62
CA GLU A 78 -24.31 -8.84 -3.78
C GLU A 78 -23.83 -7.81 -4.81
N ARG A 79 -24.62 -6.76 -5.06
CA ARG A 79 -24.27 -5.72 -6.04
C ARG A 79 -23.00 -4.97 -5.62
N ASN A 80 -22.90 -4.62 -4.35
CA ASN A 80 -21.73 -3.91 -3.84
C ASN A 80 -20.49 -4.82 -3.78
N THR A 81 -20.70 -6.12 -3.57
CA THR A 81 -19.63 -7.12 -3.65
C THR A 81 -19.06 -7.20 -5.06
N LEU A 82 -19.93 -7.29 -6.09
CA LEU A 82 -19.51 -7.26 -7.50
C LEU A 82 -18.76 -5.96 -7.86
N ILE A 83 -19.22 -4.81 -7.39
CA ILE A 83 -18.55 -3.53 -7.61
C ILE A 83 -17.14 -3.53 -6.99
N ARG A 84 -17.01 -4.02 -5.75
CA ARG A 84 -15.73 -4.07 -5.04
C ARG A 84 -14.74 -5.02 -5.71
N GLU A 85 -15.19 -6.19 -6.13
CA GLU A 85 -14.35 -7.14 -6.88
C GLU A 85 -13.89 -6.55 -8.21
N LYS A 86 -14.79 -5.92 -8.96
CA LYS A 86 -14.45 -5.23 -10.20
C LYS A 86 -13.48 -4.07 -9.97
N ALA A 87 -13.65 -3.31 -8.89
CA ALA A 87 -12.74 -2.23 -8.51
C ALA A 87 -11.35 -2.77 -8.15
N GLY A 88 -11.27 -3.87 -7.40
CA GLY A 88 -10.01 -4.54 -7.07
C GLY A 88 -9.28 -5.08 -8.30
N SER A 89 -10.01 -5.75 -9.19
CA SER A 89 -9.49 -6.23 -10.48
C SER A 89 -8.94 -5.09 -11.34
N LYS A 90 -9.71 -4.00 -11.50
CA LYS A 90 -9.26 -2.82 -12.26
C LYS A 90 -8.09 -2.09 -11.60
N THR A 91 -8.04 -2.02 -10.28
CA THR A 91 -6.90 -1.46 -9.56
C THR A 91 -5.64 -2.28 -9.84
N ASN A 92 -5.73 -3.61 -9.82
CA ASN A 92 -4.60 -4.48 -10.15
C ASN A 92 -4.12 -4.27 -11.60
N GLU A 93 -5.04 -4.17 -12.56
CA GLU A 93 -4.74 -3.88 -13.97
C GLU A 93 -4.02 -2.54 -14.14
N TYR A 94 -4.51 -1.47 -13.50
CA TYR A 94 -3.87 -0.16 -13.55
C TYR A 94 -2.50 -0.13 -12.86
N MET A 95 -2.34 -0.84 -11.73
CA MET A 95 -1.05 -0.96 -11.06
C MET A 95 -0.02 -1.70 -11.92
N LEU A 96 -0.45 -2.72 -12.68
CA LEU A 96 0.42 -3.40 -13.65
C LEU A 96 0.91 -2.44 -14.74
N TYR A 97 0.01 -1.64 -15.31
CA TYR A 97 0.39 -0.63 -16.30
C TYR A 97 1.33 0.43 -15.73
N LEU A 98 1.04 0.94 -14.52
CA LEU A 98 1.87 1.93 -13.86
C LEU A 98 3.27 1.38 -13.56
N ASN A 99 3.39 0.15 -13.05
CA ASN A 99 4.67 -0.52 -12.85
C ASN A 99 5.43 -0.69 -14.17
N THR A 100 4.74 -1.05 -15.25
CA THR A 100 5.33 -1.22 -16.59
C THR A 100 5.89 0.11 -17.12
N VAL A 101 5.14 1.21 -16.98
CA VAL A 101 5.59 2.56 -17.37
C VAL A 101 6.82 2.99 -16.56
N ILE A 102 6.84 2.71 -15.25
CA ILE A 102 8.02 3.00 -14.41
C ILE A 102 9.25 2.25 -14.92
N VAL A 103 9.13 0.97 -15.27
CA VAL A 103 10.25 0.20 -15.85
C VAL A 103 10.75 0.83 -17.14
N PHE A 104 9.85 1.25 -18.04
CA PHE A 104 10.25 1.95 -19.26
C PHE A 104 11.00 3.24 -18.96
N ILE A 105 10.48 4.07 -18.04
CA ILE A 105 11.15 5.32 -17.64
C ILE A 105 12.54 5.03 -17.08
N LEU A 106 12.68 4.07 -16.18
CA LEU A 106 13.98 3.67 -15.61
C LEU A 106 14.94 3.16 -16.69
N GLY A 107 14.44 2.37 -17.64
CA GLY A 107 15.22 1.90 -18.78
C GLY A 107 15.75 3.04 -19.65
N PHE A 108 14.89 4.01 -19.99
CA PHE A 108 15.30 5.18 -20.77
C PHE A 108 16.24 6.12 -19.99
N MET A 109 16.12 6.17 -18.66
CA MET A 109 17.03 6.92 -17.80
C MET A 109 18.40 6.25 -17.63
N GLY A 110 18.63 5.08 -18.24
CA GLY A 110 19.89 4.35 -18.10
C GLY A 110 20.10 3.81 -16.69
N ALA A 111 19.03 3.47 -15.97
CA ALA A 111 19.12 2.86 -14.65
C ALA A 111 19.91 1.54 -14.70
N GLU A 112 20.63 1.23 -13.62
CA GLU A 112 21.38 0.00 -13.47
C GLU A 112 20.49 -1.25 -13.66
N PHE A 113 21.05 -2.27 -14.30
CA PHE A 113 20.33 -3.48 -14.68
C PHE A 113 19.61 -4.17 -13.50
N TRP A 114 20.23 -4.20 -12.31
CA TRP A 114 19.60 -4.82 -11.15
C TRP A 114 18.32 -4.09 -10.69
N MET A 115 18.22 -2.77 -10.90
CA MET A 115 16.99 -2.02 -10.62
C MET A 115 15.88 -2.44 -11.58
N LEU A 116 16.19 -2.61 -12.87
CA LEU A 116 15.24 -3.13 -13.85
C LEU A 116 14.76 -4.54 -13.49
N CYS A 117 15.68 -5.43 -13.07
CA CYS A 117 15.33 -6.75 -12.58
C CYS A 117 14.42 -6.72 -11.34
N LEU A 118 14.67 -5.79 -10.41
CA LEU A 118 13.86 -5.64 -9.20
C LEU A 118 12.40 -5.26 -9.54
N PHE A 119 12.20 -4.27 -10.40
CA PHE A 119 10.85 -3.89 -10.84
C PHE A 119 10.21 -4.97 -11.73
N GLY A 120 11.00 -5.65 -12.57
CA GLY A 120 10.53 -6.81 -13.33
C GLY A 120 10.03 -7.94 -12.42
N PHE A 121 10.74 -8.20 -11.32
CA PHE A 121 10.31 -9.16 -10.31
C PHE A 121 9.00 -8.73 -9.62
N LEU A 122 8.81 -7.44 -9.33
CA LEU A 122 7.54 -6.94 -8.77
C LEU A 122 6.36 -7.19 -9.71
N ILE A 123 6.53 -6.96 -11.01
CA ILE A 123 5.50 -7.24 -12.02
C ILE A 123 5.18 -8.74 -12.08
N LEU A 124 6.21 -9.59 -12.09
CA LEU A 124 6.04 -11.04 -12.08
C LEU A 124 5.34 -11.52 -10.80
N ALA A 125 5.76 -11.03 -9.64
CA ALA A 125 5.15 -11.36 -8.36
C ALA A 125 3.67 -10.94 -8.32
N GLN A 126 3.34 -9.76 -8.83
CA GLN A 126 1.96 -9.29 -8.96
C GLN A 126 1.11 -10.24 -9.83
N GLY A 127 1.64 -10.69 -10.98
CA GLY A 127 0.97 -11.65 -11.86
C GLY A 127 0.76 -13.02 -11.22
N VAL A 128 1.82 -13.59 -10.62
CA VAL A 128 1.77 -14.88 -9.92
C VAL A 128 0.77 -14.85 -8.77
N LEU A 129 0.81 -13.79 -7.95
CA LEU A 129 -0.10 -13.65 -6.81
C LEU A 129 -1.56 -13.48 -7.27
N SER A 130 -1.79 -12.74 -8.36
CA SER A 130 -3.12 -12.58 -8.95
C SER A 130 -3.71 -13.92 -9.41
N ILE A 131 -2.92 -14.75 -10.10
CA ILE A 131 -3.35 -16.08 -10.56
C ILE A 131 -3.56 -17.02 -9.38
N PHE A 132 -2.61 -17.05 -8.45
CA PHE A 132 -2.67 -17.90 -7.26
C PHE A 132 -3.92 -17.60 -6.42
N LEU A 133 -4.17 -16.31 -6.13
CA LEU A 133 -5.33 -15.89 -5.35
C LEU A 133 -6.64 -16.17 -6.09
N TYR A 134 -6.69 -15.92 -7.40
CA TYR A 134 -7.88 -16.25 -8.21
C TYR A 134 -8.21 -17.74 -8.09
N ASN A 135 -7.25 -18.62 -8.36
CA ASN A 135 -7.44 -20.06 -8.26
C ASN A 135 -7.78 -20.52 -6.84
N TYR A 136 -7.17 -19.92 -5.82
CA TYR A 136 -7.45 -20.26 -4.43
C TYR A 136 -8.90 -19.92 -4.05
N TYR A 137 -9.41 -18.77 -4.48
CA TYR A 137 -10.77 -18.35 -4.16
C TYR A 137 -11.83 -19.03 -5.03
N ASP A 138 -11.54 -19.28 -6.31
CA ASP A 138 -12.40 -20.04 -7.24
C ASP A 138 -12.61 -21.51 -6.77
N ASN A 139 -11.58 -22.15 -6.20
CA ASN A 139 -11.73 -23.49 -5.65
C ASN A 139 -12.47 -23.55 -4.30
N ARG A 140 -12.71 -22.41 -3.64
CA ARG A 140 -13.21 -22.36 -2.26
C ARG A 140 -14.63 -21.80 -2.14
N TYR A 141 -15.11 -21.09 -3.15
CA TYR A 141 -16.43 -20.45 -3.20
C TYR A 141 -17.14 -20.83 -4.49
#